data_AF-A0A843CFR1-F1
#
_entry.id   AF-A0A843CFR1-F1
#
_cell.length_a   1.000
_cell.length_b   1.000
_cell.length_c   1.000
_cell.angle_alpha   90.00
_cell.angle_beta   90.00
_cell.angle_gamma   90.00
#
_symmetry.space_group_name_H-M   'P 1'
#
loop_
_entity.id
_entity.type
_entity.pdbx_description
1 polymer ?
#
loop_
_entity_poly.entity_id
_entity_poly.type
_entity_poly.pdbx_seq_one_letter_code
_entity_poly.pdbx_strand_id
1 'polypeptide(L)'
;MRISRIFLYNEPSVPEISSDSLANFLQNTFHVTVIKRENIFKNAAEDTAYDLASSRIFNMHQSFQIHVPTNEEVEFERQTFQNTSKVENIILYDGFEFQRIVSSLIPSDESNVEDFHFVFTNKLTCTFDFNDYRYHGRALIGANPSIISTTGIIEAPAKPREYYMELMVNYGQGLNIDSIKKKYQGAYLEYHDLRLGKIIEGYCLQALFYYITGESFCDLLDCRLNNAHWQRDLLYSQLEFGKLCNKHSEILKSWTALNDLNC
;
A
#
# COMPACT_ATOMS: atom_id res chain seq x y z
N MET A 1 1.04 -20.49 -5.74
CA MET A 1 1.25 -21.03 -4.37
C MET A 1 -0.09 -21.18 -3.68
N ARG A 2 -0.29 -22.09 -2.70
CA ARG A 2 -1.55 -22.20 -1.94
C ARG A 2 -1.59 -21.19 -0.79
N ILE A 3 -2.77 -20.68 -0.44
CA ILE A 3 -2.99 -19.83 0.74
C ILE A 3 -4.15 -20.43 1.54
N SER A 4 -3.90 -20.68 2.81
CA SER A 4 -4.89 -21.25 3.75
C SER A 4 -5.33 -20.21 4.79
N ARG A 5 -4.41 -19.34 5.21
CA ARG A 5 -4.67 -18.25 6.15
C ARG A 5 -4.16 -16.92 5.61
N ILE A 6 -4.94 -15.87 5.79
CA ILE A 6 -4.54 -14.49 5.55
C ILE A 6 -4.52 -13.74 6.87
N PHE A 7 -3.43 -13.07 7.19
CA PHE A 7 -3.29 -12.19 8.35
C PHE A 7 -3.40 -10.73 7.93
N LEU A 8 -4.24 -9.95 8.63
CA LEU A 8 -4.43 -8.52 8.38
C LEU A 8 -3.92 -7.70 9.57
N TYR A 9 -2.77 -7.06 9.44
CA TYR A 9 -2.22 -6.13 10.44
C TYR A 9 -2.74 -4.72 10.17
N ASN A 10 -3.59 -4.22 11.07
CA ASN A 10 -4.31 -2.96 10.86
C ASN A 10 -3.42 -1.71 10.99
N GLU A 11 -3.84 -0.60 10.37
CA GLU A 11 -3.27 0.74 10.58
C GLU A 11 -4.34 1.63 11.24
N PRO A 12 -4.31 1.79 12.58
CA PRO A 12 -5.38 2.47 13.32
C PRO A 12 -5.60 3.92 12.93
N SER A 13 -4.59 4.60 12.37
CA SER A 13 -4.75 5.98 11.90
C SER A 13 -5.59 6.09 10.63
N VAL A 14 -5.82 4.99 9.89
CA VAL A 14 -6.58 4.99 8.65
C VAL A 14 -7.82 4.10 8.80
N PRO A 15 -8.88 4.59 9.48
CA PRO A 15 -10.10 3.81 9.73
C PRO A 15 -10.80 3.36 8.44
N GLU A 16 -10.52 4.00 7.30
CA GLU A 16 -11.06 3.67 5.98
C GLU A 16 -10.64 2.28 5.50
N ILE A 17 -9.56 1.69 6.05
CA ILE A 17 -9.19 0.29 5.80
C ILE A 17 -10.33 -0.66 6.17
N SER A 18 -11.10 -0.33 7.21
CA SER A 18 -12.26 -1.11 7.69
C SER A 18 -11.95 -2.61 7.76
N SER A 19 -11.14 -3.03 8.74
CA SER A 19 -10.62 -4.40 8.82
C SER A 19 -11.70 -5.49 8.76
N ASP A 20 -12.91 -5.22 9.26
CA ASP A 20 -14.05 -6.13 9.18
C ASP A 20 -14.57 -6.30 7.75
N SER A 21 -14.81 -5.20 7.05
CA SER A 21 -15.26 -5.22 5.65
C SER A 21 -14.22 -5.87 4.75
N LEU A 22 -12.94 -5.56 4.96
CA LEU A 22 -11.84 -6.12 4.20
C LEU A 22 -11.66 -7.63 4.47
N ALA A 23 -11.78 -8.07 5.72
CA ALA A 23 -11.73 -9.49 6.06
C ALA A 23 -12.88 -10.26 5.40
N ASN A 24 -14.10 -9.74 5.47
CA ASN A 24 -15.27 -10.33 4.80
C ASN A 24 -15.08 -10.39 3.28
N PHE A 25 -14.56 -9.33 2.67
CA PHE A 25 -14.25 -9.30 1.24
C PHE A 25 -13.26 -10.41 0.86
N LEU A 26 -12.14 -10.53 1.58
CA LEU A 26 -11.10 -11.52 1.29
C LEU A 26 -11.60 -12.96 1.52
N GLN A 27 -12.31 -13.21 2.61
CA GLN A 27 -12.88 -14.51 2.93
C GLN A 27 -13.88 -14.94 1.85
N ASN A 28 -14.78 -14.06 1.43
CA ASN A 28 -15.78 -14.36 0.39
C ASN A 28 -15.16 -14.47 -1.01
N THR A 29 -14.02 -13.81 -1.26
CA THR A 29 -13.38 -13.82 -2.59
C THR A 29 -12.48 -15.03 -2.80
N PHE A 30 -11.70 -15.42 -1.77
CA PHE A 30 -10.68 -16.47 -1.89
C PHE A 30 -11.01 -17.76 -1.12
N HIS A 31 -12.08 -17.76 -0.33
CA HIS A 31 -12.52 -18.89 0.51
C HIS A 31 -11.42 -19.37 1.46
N VAL A 32 -10.76 -18.42 2.13
CA VAL A 32 -9.66 -18.67 3.08
C VAL A 32 -9.98 -18.12 4.47
N THR A 33 -9.29 -18.62 5.48
CA THR A 33 -9.43 -18.08 6.84
C THR A 33 -8.73 -16.72 6.91
N VAL A 34 -9.43 -15.68 7.34
CA VAL A 34 -8.85 -14.36 7.54
C VAL A 34 -8.75 -14.04 9.03
N ILE A 35 -7.55 -13.68 9.47
CA ILE A 35 -7.19 -13.44 10.87
C ILE A 35 -6.77 -11.98 11.00
N LYS A 36 -7.51 -11.22 11.81
CA LYS A 36 -7.15 -9.83 12.11
C LYS A 36 -6.09 -9.79 13.20
N ARG A 37 -5.15 -8.88 13.05
CA ARG A 37 -4.09 -8.54 14.00
C ARG A 37 -4.12 -7.03 14.25
N GLU A 38 -3.60 -6.63 15.40
CA GLU A 38 -3.33 -5.22 15.65
C GLU A 38 -2.19 -4.74 14.75
N ASN A 39 -1.83 -3.47 14.85
CA ASN A 39 -0.71 -2.93 14.09
C ASN A 39 0.57 -3.74 14.35
N ILE A 40 1.31 -4.07 13.30
CA ILE A 40 2.52 -4.91 13.38
C ILE A 40 3.57 -4.32 14.34
N PHE A 41 3.60 -2.99 14.49
CA PHE A 41 4.57 -2.30 15.33
C PHE A 41 4.11 -2.09 16.78
N LYS A 42 2.88 -2.46 17.14
CA LYS A 42 2.32 -2.16 18.48
C LYS A 42 3.21 -2.64 19.63
N ASN A 43 3.84 -3.81 19.47
CA ASN A 43 4.73 -4.41 20.46
C ASN A 43 6.19 -4.50 19.95
N ALA A 44 6.56 -3.71 18.94
CA ALA A 44 7.90 -3.73 18.39
C ALA A 44 8.93 -3.23 19.42
N ALA A 45 10.12 -3.83 19.39
CA ALA A 45 11.22 -3.50 20.29
C ALA A 45 11.90 -2.18 19.89
N GLU A 46 12.75 -1.66 20.77
CA GLU A 46 13.53 -0.44 20.53
C GLU A 46 14.41 -0.55 19.28
N ASP A 47 15.03 -1.71 19.08
CA ASP A 47 15.86 -2.00 17.89
C ASP A 47 15.05 -1.87 16.58
N THR A 48 13.76 -2.16 16.60
CA THR A 48 12.89 -2.01 15.41
C THR A 48 12.71 -0.55 15.02
N ALA A 49 12.63 0.37 16.00
CA ALA A 49 12.55 1.80 15.73
C ALA A 49 13.85 2.31 15.10
N TYR A 50 14.99 1.80 15.57
CA TYR A 50 16.29 2.07 14.97
C TYR A 50 16.37 1.57 13.53
N ASP A 51 15.98 0.33 13.28
CA ASP A 51 16.01 -0.26 11.95
C ASP A 51 15.11 0.49 10.96
N LEU A 52 13.89 0.86 11.38
CA LEU A 52 12.99 1.64 10.55
C LEU A 52 13.55 3.03 10.25
N ALA A 53 14.09 3.71 11.26
CA ALA A 53 14.74 4.99 11.05
C ALA A 53 15.88 4.84 10.03
N SER A 54 16.69 3.78 10.15
CA SER A 54 17.83 3.48 9.24
C SER A 54 17.42 3.16 7.81
N SER A 55 16.15 2.83 7.57
CA SER A 55 15.60 2.53 6.22
C SER A 55 15.09 3.76 5.47
N ARG A 56 15.17 4.96 6.06
CA ARG A 56 14.68 6.18 5.44
C ARG A 56 15.51 6.59 4.23
N ILE A 57 14.85 7.22 3.27
CA ILE A 57 15.47 7.75 2.04
C ILE A 57 15.60 9.26 2.16
N PHE A 58 16.84 9.77 2.09
CA PHE A 58 17.10 11.22 2.02
C PHE A 58 17.47 11.70 0.63
N ASN A 59 18.04 10.83 -0.21
CA ASN A 59 18.38 11.15 -1.59
C ASN A 59 17.60 10.26 -2.55
N MET A 60 16.63 10.86 -3.25
CA MET A 60 15.79 10.13 -4.20
C MET A 60 16.54 9.70 -5.46
N HIS A 61 17.75 10.21 -5.73
CA HIS A 61 18.52 9.94 -6.96
C HIS A 61 19.72 9.00 -6.74
N GLN A 62 19.82 8.38 -5.56
CA GLN A 62 20.83 7.38 -5.25
C GLN A 62 20.12 6.12 -4.74
N SER A 63 20.65 4.95 -5.09
CA SER A 63 20.17 3.68 -4.54
C SER A 63 20.35 3.64 -3.03
N PHE A 64 19.65 2.73 -2.36
CA PHE A 64 19.63 2.64 -0.90
C PHE A 64 21.03 2.70 -0.27
N GLN A 65 21.15 3.54 0.75
CA GLN A 65 22.32 3.63 1.61
C GLN A 65 21.81 3.68 3.04
N ILE A 66 22.21 2.69 3.84
CA ILE A 66 21.94 2.71 5.27
C ILE A 66 22.63 3.92 5.88
N HIS A 67 21.91 4.67 6.69
CA HIS A 67 22.48 5.71 7.53
C HIS A 67 22.41 5.31 8.99
N VAL A 68 23.18 6.00 9.82
CA VAL A 68 23.10 5.89 11.28
C VAL A 68 22.05 6.91 11.75
N PRO A 69 20.90 6.48 12.28
CA PRO A 69 19.85 7.41 12.69
C PRO A 69 20.24 8.26 13.89
N THR A 70 19.67 9.47 13.98
CA THR A 70 19.76 10.26 15.21
C THR A 70 18.76 9.74 16.25
N ASN A 71 18.99 10.11 17.52
CA ASN A 71 18.05 9.79 18.60
C ASN A 71 16.65 10.38 18.33
N GLU A 72 16.55 11.54 17.67
CA GLU A 72 15.24 12.11 17.32
C GLU A 72 14.52 11.26 16.26
N GLU A 73 15.26 10.68 15.31
CA GLU A 73 14.67 9.82 14.29
C GLU A 73 14.12 8.52 14.90
N VAL A 74 14.88 7.89 15.79
CA VAL A 74 14.46 6.68 16.51
C VAL A 74 13.26 6.96 17.41
N GLU A 75 13.31 8.06 18.18
CA GLU A 75 12.21 8.48 19.04
C GLU A 75 10.95 8.80 18.23
N PHE A 76 11.10 9.42 17.06
CA PHE A 76 10.00 9.63 16.13
C PHE A 76 9.37 8.29 15.74
N GLU A 77 10.15 7.29 15.28
CA GLU A 77 9.59 5.99 14.89
C GLU A 77 8.85 5.33 16.06
N ARG A 78 9.44 5.37 17.25
CA ARG A 78 8.83 4.84 18.48
C ARG A 78 7.47 5.48 18.78
N GLN A 79 7.35 6.79 18.61
CA GLN A 79 6.08 7.49 18.78
C GLN A 79 5.04 7.07 17.73
N THR A 80 5.49 6.83 16.48
CA THR A 80 4.58 6.38 15.42
C THR A 80 4.04 4.97 15.65
N PHE A 81 4.74 4.09 16.37
CA PHE A 81 4.23 2.73 16.69
C PHE A 81 2.95 2.77 17.54
N GLN A 82 2.80 3.80 18.36
CA GLN A 82 1.62 4.01 19.19
C GLN A 82 0.52 4.76 18.44
N ASN A 83 0.91 5.79 17.69
CA ASN A 83 -0.03 6.58 16.90
C ASN A 83 0.65 7.31 15.73
N THR A 84 0.38 6.84 14.52
CA THR A 84 0.84 7.43 13.25
C THR A 84 0.00 8.63 12.79
N SER A 85 -1.10 9.00 13.46
CA SER A 85 -2.00 10.10 13.06
C SER A 85 -1.41 11.50 13.25
N LYS A 86 -0.25 11.60 13.90
CA LYS A 86 0.44 12.87 14.21
C LYS A 86 1.59 13.19 13.25
N VAL A 87 1.75 12.39 12.20
CA VAL A 87 2.82 12.58 11.22
C VAL A 87 2.38 13.62 10.21
N GLU A 88 2.95 14.83 10.29
CA GLU A 88 2.64 15.93 9.37
C GLU A 88 3.42 15.84 8.05
N ASN A 89 4.63 15.26 8.08
CA ASN A 89 5.51 15.17 6.92
C ASN A 89 5.57 13.75 6.37
N ILE A 90 5.56 13.63 5.04
CA ILE A 90 5.76 12.35 4.37
C ILE A 90 7.24 11.97 4.49
N ILE A 91 7.50 10.87 5.19
CA ILE A 91 8.82 10.24 5.26
C ILE A 91 8.85 9.10 4.25
N LEU A 92 9.94 9.04 3.48
CA LEU A 92 10.19 8.01 2.49
C LEU A 92 10.99 6.87 3.12
N TYR A 93 10.57 5.63 2.91
CA TYR A 93 11.26 4.43 3.37
C TYR A 93 11.60 3.55 2.18
N ASP A 94 12.79 2.95 2.18
CA ASP A 94 13.11 1.92 1.21
C ASP A 94 12.18 0.72 1.44
N GLY A 95 11.39 0.39 0.42
CA GLY A 95 10.33 -0.59 0.51
C GLY A 95 10.83 -2.01 0.76
N PHE A 96 12.04 -2.34 0.32
CA PHE A 96 12.61 -3.68 0.56
C PHE A 96 13.18 -3.79 1.97
N GLU A 97 13.87 -2.76 2.46
CA GLU A 97 14.33 -2.74 3.85
C GLU A 97 13.15 -2.69 4.84
N PHE A 98 12.14 -1.87 4.56
CA PHE A 98 10.91 -1.84 5.35
C PHE A 98 10.25 -3.23 5.40
N GLN A 99 10.18 -3.92 4.27
CA GLN A 99 9.65 -5.28 4.19
C GLN A 99 10.47 -6.28 4.99
N ARG A 100 11.81 -6.20 4.95
CA ARG A 100 12.69 -7.05 5.75
C ARG A 100 12.44 -6.85 7.25
N ILE A 101 12.32 -5.60 7.70
CA ILE A 101 12.06 -5.26 9.09
C ILE A 101 10.69 -5.81 9.52
N VAL A 102 9.64 -5.54 8.75
CA VAL A 102 8.29 -6.05 9.03
C VAL A 102 8.25 -7.57 9.06
N SER A 103 8.96 -8.24 8.15
CA SER A 103 9.06 -9.70 8.12
C SER A 103 9.64 -10.27 9.41
N SER A 104 10.62 -9.59 10.02
CA SER A 104 11.24 -10.03 11.27
C SER A 104 10.30 -9.95 12.49
N LEU A 105 9.19 -9.21 12.37
CA LEU A 105 8.18 -9.06 13.43
C LEU A 105 7.08 -10.13 13.37
N ILE A 106 6.99 -10.89 12.27
CA ILE A 106 5.99 -11.93 12.12
C ILE A 106 6.38 -13.15 12.97
N PRO A 107 5.46 -13.69 13.80
CA PRO A 107 5.73 -14.89 14.59
C PRO A 107 6.16 -16.08 13.72
N SER A 108 7.13 -16.85 14.19
CA SER A 108 7.68 -17.99 13.45
C SER A 108 6.64 -19.08 13.15
N ASP A 109 5.64 -19.23 14.01
CA ASP A 109 4.51 -20.16 13.84
C ASP A 109 3.42 -19.67 12.87
N GLU A 110 3.49 -18.39 12.49
CA GLU A 110 2.64 -17.76 11.47
C GLU A 110 3.40 -17.55 10.14
N SER A 111 4.61 -18.09 10.00
CA SER A 111 5.48 -17.89 8.84
C SER A 111 5.50 -19.08 7.86
N ASN A 112 4.40 -19.86 7.79
CA ASN A 112 4.33 -21.01 6.89
C ASN A 112 4.09 -20.56 5.44
N VAL A 113 4.41 -21.42 4.46
CA VAL A 113 4.23 -21.13 3.03
C VAL A 113 2.76 -20.88 2.64
N GLU A 114 1.81 -21.42 3.41
CA GLU A 114 0.38 -21.20 3.19
C GLU A 114 -0.21 -20.00 3.95
N ASP A 115 0.64 -19.29 4.71
CA ASP A 115 0.26 -18.09 5.44
C ASP A 115 0.63 -16.85 4.64
N PHE A 116 -0.35 -16.00 4.37
CA PHE A 116 -0.14 -14.75 3.65
C PHE A 116 -0.43 -13.56 4.55
N HIS A 117 0.47 -12.57 4.56
CA HIS A 117 0.39 -11.45 5.48
C HIS A 117 0.19 -10.13 4.73
N PHE A 118 -0.82 -9.37 5.15
CA PHE A 118 -1.01 -7.99 4.74
C PHE A 118 -0.69 -7.05 5.89
N VAL A 119 0.23 -6.13 5.64
CA VAL A 119 0.59 -5.06 6.57
C VAL A 119 0.17 -3.74 5.96
N PHE A 120 -0.81 -3.09 6.58
CA PHE A 120 -1.23 -1.75 6.19
C PHE A 120 -0.39 -0.71 6.93
N THR A 121 -0.05 0.38 6.25
CA THR A 121 0.67 1.50 6.86
C THR A 121 0.32 2.81 6.17
N ASN A 122 0.44 3.92 6.89
CA ASN A 122 0.42 5.27 6.32
C ASN A 122 1.83 5.82 6.03
N LYS A 123 2.90 5.03 6.24
CA LYS A 123 4.27 5.39 5.83
C LYS A 123 4.44 5.22 4.33
N LEU A 124 5.13 6.12 3.65
CA LEU A 124 5.36 6.02 2.21
C LEU A 124 6.54 5.10 1.91
N THR A 125 6.24 3.91 1.40
CA THR A 125 7.25 2.98 0.89
C THR A 125 7.65 3.34 -0.55
N CYS A 126 8.92 3.24 -0.87
CA CYS A 126 9.46 3.56 -2.19
C CYS A 126 10.34 2.43 -2.72
N THR A 127 10.48 2.32 -4.05
CA THR A 127 11.53 1.48 -4.65
C THR A 127 12.38 2.28 -5.61
N PHE A 128 13.68 1.97 -5.65
CA PHE A 128 14.61 2.58 -6.59
C PHE A 128 14.49 1.90 -7.96
N ASP A 129 14.30 2.69 -9.01
CA ASP A 129 14.23 2.19 -10.38
C ASP A 129 15.54 2.51 -11.11
N PHE A 130 16.24 1.47 -11.57
CA PHE A 130 17.50 1.60 -12.30
C PHE A 130 17.33 2.06 -13.75
N ASN A 131 16.10 2.14 -14.26
CA ASN A 131 15.83 2.66 -15.60
C ASN A 131 15.88 4.20 -15.64
N ASP A 132 15.41 4.88 -14.58
CA ASP A 132 15.43 6.34 -14.48
C ASP A 132 16.24 6.87 -13.28
N TYR A 133 16.94 5.98 -12.57
CA TYR A 133 17.87 6.26 -11.47
C TYR A 133 17.25 7.11 -10.36
N ARG A 134 16.02 6.80 -9.98
CA ARG A 134 15.37 7.44 -8.84
C ARG A 134 14.40 6.55 -8.08
N TYR A 135 14.11 6.95 -6.86
CA TYR A 135 13.04 6.39 -6.05
C TYR A 135 11.67 6.82 -6.56
N HIS A 136 10.74 5.87 -6.52
CA HIS A 136 9.33 6.08 -6.81
C HIS A 136 8.50 5.63 -5.62
N GLY A 137 7.49 6.42 -5.24
CA GLY A 137 6.47 5.99 -4.29
C GLY A 137 5.77 4.71 -4.77
N ARG A 138 5.45 3.83 -3.83
CA ARG A 138 4.72 2.58 -4.08
C ARG A 138 3.56 2.46 -3.11
N ALA A 139 2.39 2.18 -3.68
CA ALA A 139 1.23 1.76 -2.92
C ALA A 139 1.36 0.33 -2.40
N LEU A 140 2.10 -0.54 -3.10
CA LEU A 140 2.26 -1.95 -2.80
C LEU A 140 3.71 -2.40 -2.92
N ILE A 141 4.22 -3.08 -1.88
CA ILE A 141 5.38 -3.97 -1.95
C ILE A 141 4.83 -5.40 -1.92
N GLY A 142 4.86 -6.09 -3.06
CA GLY A 142 4.16 -7.36 -3.27
C GLY A 142 4.82 -8.62 -2.72
N ALA A 143 5.78 -8.51 -1.79
CA ALA A 143 6.38 -9.68 -1.13
C ALA A 143 5.38 -10.32 -0.15
N ASN A 144 5.77 -11.38 0.58
CA ASN A 144 5.02 -11.89 1.72
C ASN A 144 5.90 -11.75 2.98
N PRO A 145 5.57 -10.88 3.95
CA PRO A 145 4.40 -9.99 4.01
C PRO A 145 4.35 -8.96 2.88
N SER A 146 3.13 -8.71 2.41
CA SER A 146 2.80 -7.61 1.50
C SER A 146 2.54 -6.35 2.30
N ILE A 147 3.13 -5.25 1.84
CA ILE A 147 2.94 -3.94 2.48
C ILE A 147 2.08 -3.09 1.57
N ILE A 148 0.97 -2.59 2.12
CA ILE A 148 0.07 -1.66 1.43
C ILE A 148 0.14 -0.30 2.13
N SER A 149 0.72 0.67 1.43
CA SER A 149 0.91 2.04 1.90
C SER A 149 -0.27 2.91 1.45
N THR A 150 -1.09 3.39 2.38
CA THR A 150 -2.22 4.28 2.06
C THR A 150 -1.74 5.64 1.55
N THR A 151 -0.63 6.14 2.09
CA THR A 151 0.08 7.31 1.54
C THR A 151 0.59 7.03 0.14
N GLY A 152 1.10 5.82 -0.13
CA GLY A 152 1.48 5.39 -1.48
C GLY A 152 0.30 5.36 -2.45
N ILE A 153 -0.89 4.94 -2.02
CA ILE A 153 -2.13 4.98 -2.82
C ILE A 153 -2.51 6.41 -3.21
N ILE A 154 -2.30 7.37 -2.30
CA ILE A 154 -2.68 8.78 -2.49
C ILE A 154 -1.62 9.55 -3.29
N GLU A 155 -0.34 9.40 -2.95
CA GLU A 155 0.71 10.29 -3.42
C GLU A 155 1.52 9.73 -4.59
N ALA A 156 1.57 8.41 -4.77
CA ALA A 156 2.39 7.82 -5.83
C ALA A 156 1.79 7.98 -7.24
N PRO A 157 0.48 7.74 -7.46
CA PRO A 157 -0.13 8.01 -8.77
C PRO A 157 -0.24 9.51 -9.02
N ALA A 158 0.11 9.96 -10.22
CA ALA A 158 0.05 11.36 -10.60
C ALA A 158 -1.39 11.89 -10.61
N LYS A 159 -1.58 13.10 -10.11
CA LYS A 159 -2.86 13.84 -10.24
C LYS A 159 -3.12 14.22 -11.70
N PRO A 160 -4.34 14.61 -12.09
CA PRO A 160 -4.64 15.03 -13.45
C PRO A 160 -3.65 16.09 -13.97
N ARG A 161 -3.23 16.00 -15.22
CA ARG A 161 -2.22 16.91 -15.79
C ARG A 161 -2.69 18.37 -15.74
N GLU A 162 -3.97 18.58 -15.97
CA GLU A 162 -4.62 19.89 -15.97
C GLU A 162 -4.52 20.57 -14.59
N TYR A 163 -4.58 19.78 -13.51
CA TYR A 163 -4.39 20.28 -12.15
C TYR A 163 -3.02 20.95 -12.00
N TYR A 164 -1.95 20.30 -12.47
CA TYR A 164 -0.60 20.87 -12.40
C TYR A 164 -0.43 22.09 -13.30
N MET A 165 -1.00 22.06 -14.50
CA MET A 165 -0.94 23.20 -15.43
C MET A 165 -1.57 24.45 -14.83
N GLU A 166 -2.78 24.32 -14.25
CA GLU A 166 -3.46 25.44 -13.60
C GLU A 166 -2.71 25.90 -12.35
N LEU A 167 -2.14 24.96 -11.57
CA LEU A 167 -1.38 25.30 -10.37
C LEU A 167 -0.16 26.16 -10.71
N MET A 168 0.58 25.82 -11.78
CA MET A 168 1.71 26.61 -12.25
C MET A 168 1.29 28.00 -12.73
N VAL A 169 0.17 28.12 -13.45
CA VAL A 169 -0.36 29.42 -13.91
C VAL A 169 -0.75 30.30 -12.73
N ASN A 170 -1.53 29.79 -11.77
CA ASN A 170 -1.94 30.57 -10.60
C ASN A 170 -0.74 30.97 -9.74
N TYR A 171 0.23 30.07 -9.55
CA TYR A 171 1.45 30.37 -8.81
C TYR A 171 2.25 31.49 -9.49
N GLY A 172 2.43 31.43 -10.80
CA GLY A 172 3.09 32.48 -11.58
C GLY A 172 2.38 33.83 -11.56
N GLN A 173 1.07 33.85 -11.29
CA GLN A 173 0.25 35.06 -11.19
C GLN A 173 0.02 35.53 -9.73
N GLY A 174 0.58 34.83 -8.73
CA GLY A 174 0.33 35.12 -7.32
C GLY A 174 -1.13 34.91 -6.89
N LEU A 175 -1.90 34.13 -7.64
CA LEU A 175 -3.30 33.81 -7.35
C LEU A 175 -3.40 32.69 -6.31
N ASN A 176 -4.47 32.70 -5.51
CA ASN A 176 -4.70 31.68 -4.51
C ASN A 176 -4.92 30.29 -5.16
N ILE A 177 -4.07 29.32 -4.80
CA ILE A 177 -4.11 27.92 -5.23
C ILE A 177 -5.26 27.11 -4.62
N ASP A 178 -5.88 27.58 -3.53
CA ASP A 178 -7.02 26.93 -2.88
C ASP A 178 -8.23 26.80 -3.82
N SER A 179 -8.39 27.78 -4.71
CA SER A 179 -9.42 27.75 -5.75
C SER A 179 -9.26 26.56 -6.69
N ILE A 180 -8.01 26.19 -7.03
CA ILE A 180 -7.69 25.03 -7.86
C ILE A 180 -7.94 23.74 -7.08
N LYS A 181 -7.46 23.66 -5.82
CA LYS A 181 -7.73 22.49 -4.97
C LYS A 181 -9.23 22.20 -4.87
N LYS A 182 -10.04 23.24 -4.68
CA LYS A 182 -11.50 23.13 -4.66
C LYS A 182 -12.10 22.70 -6.01
N LYS A 183 -11.58 23.21 -7.12
CA LYS A 183 -12.05 22.84 -8.48
C LYS A 183 -11.85 21.35 -8.78
N TYR A 184 -10.74 20.76 -8.32
CA TYR A 184 -10.39 19.37 -8.56
C TYR A 184 -10.77 18.43 -7.41
N GLN A 185 -11.56 18.90 -6.44
CA GLN A 185 -12.00 18.08 -5.33
C GLN A 185 -12.74 16.83 -5.84
N GLY A 186 -12.35 15.66 -5.33
CA GLY A 186 -12.88 14.36 -5.76
C GLY A 186 -12.24 13.77 -7.03
N ALA A 187 -11.46 14.53 -7.80
CA ALA A 187 -10.76 14.03 -9.00
C ALA A 187 -9.50 13.20 -8.69
N TYR A 188 -9.03 13.24 -7.45
CA TYR A 188 -7.96 12.43 -6.90
C TYR A 188 -8.29 12.08 -5.45
N LEU A 189 -7.55 11.14 -4.87
CA LEU A 189 -7.68 10.77 -3.47
C LEU A 189 -7.03 11.80 -2.55
N GLU A 190 -7.67 12.05 -1.41
CA GLU A 190 -7.11 12.81 -0.31
C GLU A 190 -6.94 11.89 0.92
N TYR A 191 -6.19 12.34 1.93
CA TYR A 191 -6.11 11.60 3.19
C TYR A 191 -7.52 11.48 3.81
N HIS A 192 -7.81 10.31 4.37
CA HIS A 192 -9.13 9.96 4.92
C HIS A 192 -10.28 9.98 3.90
N ASP A 193 -9.98 9.81 2.62
CA ASP A 193 -11.01 9.63 1.60
C ASP A 193 -11.72 8.27 1.79
N LEU A 194 -13.03 8.29 1.94
CA LEU A 194 -13.86 7.10 2.17
C LEU A 194 -13.73 6.06 1.03
N ARG A 195 -13.30 6.47 -0.16
CA ARG A 195 -13.04 5.56 -1.29
C ARG A 195 -11.84 4.64 -1.05
N LEU A 196 -10.93 4.97 -0.12
CA LEU A 196 -9.73 4.19 0.18
C LEU A 196 -10.05 2.74 0.52
N GLY A 197 -11.08 2.46 1.33
CA GLY A 197 -11.42 1.09 1.70
C GLY A 197 -11.65 0.18 0.49
N LYS A 198 -12.36 0.68 -0.52
CA LYS A 198 -12.62 -0.08 -1.76
C LYS A 198 -11.37 -0.23 -2.63
N ILE A 199 -10.50 0.78 -2.65
CA ILE A 199 -9.24 0.72 -3.39
C ILE A 199 -8.25 -0.24 -2.74
N ILE A 200 -8.22 -0.31 -1.40
CA ILE A 200 -7.36 -1.21 -0.63
C ILE A 200 -7.70 -2.68 -0.92
N GLU A 201 -8.98 -3.04 -1.01
CA GLU A 201 -9.38 -4.36 -1.52
C GLU A 201 -8.72 -4.70 -2.86
N GLY A 202 -8.59 -3.72 -3.76
CA GLY A 202 -7.93 -3.87 -5.06
C GLY A 202 -6.44 -4.13 -4.96
N TYR A 203 -5.74 -3.41 -4.10
CA TYR A 203 -4.33 -3.68 -3.82
C TYR A 203 -4.12 -5.03 -3.12
N CYS A 204 -5.06 -5.47 -2.27
CA CYS A 204 -5.04 -6.82 -1.75
C CYS A 204 -5.19 -7.87 -2.86
N LEU A 205 -6.09 -7.63 -3.83
CA LEU A 205 -6.20 -8.49 -5.02
C LEU A 205 -4.88 -8.52 -5.79
N GLN A 206 -4.24 -7.38 -6.05
CA GLN A 206 -2.95 -7.32 -6.75
C GLN A 206 -1.88 -8.16 -6.06
N ALA A 207 -1.73 -8.02 -4.74
CA ALA A 207 -0.73 -8.76 -3.99
C ALA A 207 -1.00 -10.28 -4.00
N LEU A 208 -2.25 -10.70 -3.80
CA LEU A 208 -2.61 -12.12 -3.80
C LEU A 208 -2.47 -12.73 -5.18
N PHE A 209 -2.88 -12.03 -6.24
CA PHE A 209 -2.68 -12.53 -7.60
C PHE A 209 -1.19 -12.69 -7.90
N TYR A 210 -0.35 -11.72 -7.54
CA TYR A 210 1.09 -11.86 -7.69
C TYR A 210 1.64 -13.06 -6.92
N TYR A 211 1.21 -13.30 -5.68
CA TYR A 211 1.62 -14.48 -4.91
C TYR A 211 1.17 -15.81 -5.53
N ILE A 212 -0.05 -15.83 -6.09
CA ILE A 212 -0.66 -17.04 -6.64
C ILE A 212 -0.05 -17.38 -8.00
N THR A 213 0.10 -16.39 -8.89
CA THR A 213 0.44 -16.58 -10.30
C THR A 213 1.86 -16.17 -10.66
N GLY A 214 2.52 -15.34 -9.85
CA GLY A 214 3.80 -14.69 -10.19
C GLY A 214 3.67 -13.53 -11.18
N GLU A 215 2.47 -13.20 -11.66
CA GLU A 215 2.23 -12.06 -12.56
C GLU A 215 1.96 -10.80 -11.74
N SER A 216 2.73 -9.73 -11.96
CA SER A 216 2.70 -8.52 -11.11
C SER A 216 1.40 -7.72 -11.23
N PHE A 217 1.05 -7.29 -12.44
CA PHE A 217 -0.11 -6.43 -12.70
C PHE A 217 -0.77 -6.71 -14.05
N CYS A 218 -1.98 -6.21 -14.23
CA CYS A 218 -2.73 -6.28 -15.48
C CYS A 218 -2.58 -4.99 -16.30
N ASP A 219 -2.29 -5.12 -17.59
CA ASP A 219 -2.20 -3.95 -18.48
C ASP A 219 -3.57 -3.38 -18.89
N LEU A 220 -4.66 -4.13 -18.65
CA LEU A 220 -6.02 -3.66 -18.96
C LEU A 220 -6.46 -2.65 -17.91
N LEU A 221 -6.75 -1.42 -18.35
CA LEU A 221 -7.30 -0.35 -17.51
C LEU A 221 -8.58 -0.78 -16.78
N ASP A 222 -9.42 -1.56 -17.46
CA ASP A 222 -10.68 -2.13 -16.96
C ASP A 222 -10.44 -3.34 -16.02
N CYS A 223 -9.33 -3.41 -15.30
CA CYS A 223 -9.08 -4.50 -14.36
C CYS A 223 -8.66 -3.91 -13.03
N ARG A 224 -9.24 -4.41 -11.92
CA ARG A 224 -8.77 -4.06 -10.57
C ARG A 224 -7.30 -4.43 -10.31
N LEU A 225 -6.70 -5.28 -11.15
CA LEU A 225 -5.27 -5.58 -11.07
C LEU A 225 -4.39 -4.60 -11.87
N ASN A 226 -4.96 -3.51 -12.41
CA ASN A 226 -4.21 -2.52 -13.17
C ASN A 226 -3.21 -1.76 -12.31
N ASN A 227 -2.00 -1.58 -12.83
CA ASN A 227 -0.97 -0.73 -12.23
C ASN A 227 -1.17 0.73 -12.64
N ALA A 228 -2.13 1.39 -12.00
CA ALA A 228 -2.45 2.78 -12.33
C ALA A 228 -1.33 3.75 -11.91
N HIS A 229 -0.78 4.47 -12.89
CA HIS A 229 0.21 5.54 -12.64
C HIS A 229 -0.44 6.92 -12.48
N TRP A 230 -1.74 7.02 -12.76
CA TRP A 230 -2.54 8.24 -12.63
C TRP A 230 -3.70 8.01 -11.69
N GLN A 231 -4.04 9.03 -10.89
CA GLN A 231 -5.20 9.03 -9.98
C GLN A 231 -6.50 8.71 -10.72
N ARG A 232 -6.69 9.25 -11.93
CA ARG A 232 -7.88 8.96 -12.76
C ARG A 232 -7.99 7.47 -13.07
N ASP A 233 -6.90 6.86 -13.51
CA ASP A 233 -6.89 5.47 -13.93
C ASP A 233 -7.04 4.52 -12.71
N LEU A 234 -6.51 4.93 -11.55
CA LEU A 234 -6.73 4.25 -10.28
C LEU A 234 -8.21 4.29 -9.87
N LEU A 235 -8.81 5.47 -9.87
CA LEU A 235 -10.23 5.64 -9.53
C LEU A 235 -11.14 4.87 -10.50
N TYR A 236 -10.82 4.91 -11.80
CA TYR A 236 -11.56 4.17 -12.81
C TYR A 236 -11.49 2.66 -12.59
N SER A 237 -10.29 2.09 -12.52
CA SER A 237 -10.10 0.64 -12.40
C SER A 237 -10.68 0.08 -11.10
N GLN A 238 -10.55 0.82 -9.99
CA GLN A 238 -10.98 0.37 -8.67
C GLN A 238 -12.44 0.65 -8.33
N LEU A 239 -13.01 1.74 -8.83
CA LEU A 239 -14.34 2.21 -8.42
C LEU A 239 -15.35 2.22 -9.57
N GLU A 240 -15.01 2.82 -10.71
CA GLU A 240 -15.96 2.95 -11.83
C GLU A 240 -16.18 1.60 -12.53
N PHE A 241 -15.10 0.93 -12.91
CA PHE A 241 -15.17 -0.43 -13.44
C PHE A 241 -15.32 -1.47 -12.32
N GLY A 242 -14.40 -1.42 -11.33
CA GLY A 242 -14.53 -2.13 -10.05
C GLY A 242 -14.59 -3.66 -10.15
N LYS A 243 -14.11 -4.27 -11.24
CA LYS A 243 -14.12 -5.74 -11.46
C LYS A 243 -12.78 -6.24 -12.00
N LEU A 244 -12.57 -7.56 -11.91
CA LEU A 244 -11.49 -8.24 -12.61
C LEU A 244 -11.85 -8.38 -14.10
N CYS A 245 -10.85 -8.32 -14.98
CA CYS A 245 -11.05 -8.68 -16.38
C CYS A 245 -11.34 -10.18 -16.53
N ASN A 246 -11.75 -10.62 -17.72
CA ASN A 246 -12.09 -12.02 -17.98
C ASN A 246 -10.96 -12.99 -17.59
N LYS A 247 -9.71 -12.69 -17.99
CA LYS A 247 -8.53 -13.52 -17.64
C LYS A 247 -8.44 -13.75 -16.13
N HIS A 248 -8.44 -12.68 -15.35
CA HIS A 248 -8.25 -12.75 -13.91
C HIS A 248 -9.48 -13.30 -13.17
N SER A 249 -10.68 -13.09 -13.72
CA SER A 249 -11.90 -13.72 -13.21
C SER A 249 -11.84 -15.25 -13.33
N GLU A 250 -11.35 -15.79 -14.46
CA GLU A 250 -11.20 -17.24 -14.65
C GLU A 250 -10.10 -17.84 -13.76
N ILE A 251 -9.00 -17.10 -13.54
CA ILE A 251 -7.96 -17.50 -12.57
C ILE A 251 -8.56 -17.60 -11.16
N LEU A 252 -9.34 -16.61 -10.73
CA LEU A 252 -9.99 -16.62 -9.42
C LEU A 252 -10.97 -17.78 -9.26
N LYS A 253 -11.80 -18.05 -10.28
CA LYS A 253 -12.73 -19.20 -10.26
C LYS A 253 -12.01 -20.53 -10.15
N SER A 254 -10.90 -20.68 -10.89
CA SER A 254 -10.08 -21.90 -10.84
C SER A 254 -9.45 -22.08 -9.46
N TRP A 255 -9.01 -20.98 -8.85
CA TRP A 255 -8.50 -20.98 -7.48
C TRP A 255 -9.55 -21.41 -6.46
N THR A 256 -10.73 -20.78 -6.45
CA THR A 256 -11.76 -21.08 -5.46
C THR A 256 -12.27 -22.51 -5.59
N ALA A 257 -12.45 -23.02 -6.81
CA ALA A 257 -12.82 -24.41 -7.05
C ALA A 257 -11.80 -25.41 -6.45
N LEU A 258 -10.50 -25.12 -6.53
CA LEU A 258 -9.47 -25.95 -5.92
C LEU A 258 -9.48 -25.87 -4.39
N ASN A 259 -9.74 -24.69 -3.82
CA ASN A 259 -9.81 -24.54 -2.37
C ASN A 259 -11.04 -25.26 -1.78
N ASP A 260 -12.20 -25.17 -2.45
CA ASP A 260 -13.44 -25.82 -2.02
C ASP A 260 -13.36 -27.35 -2.04
N LEU A 261 -12.57 -27.93 -2.94
CA LEU A 261 -12.34 -29.39 -3.01
C LEU A 261 -11.45 -29.92 -1.88
N ASN A 262 -10.72 -29.04 -1.20
CA ASN A 262 -9.74 -29.40 -0.17
C ASN A 262 -10.17 -28.99 1.25
N CYS A 263 -11.43 -28.60 1.43
CA CYS A 263 -12.07 -28.29 2.71
C CYS A 263 -12.97 -29.44 3.18
#